data_AF-A0A6L9J0H9-F1
#
_entry.id   AF-A0A6L9J0H9-F1
#
_cell.length_a   1.000
_cell.length_b   1.000
_cell.length_c   1.000
_cell.angle_alpha   90.00
_cell.angle_beta   90.00
_cell.angle_gamma   90.00
#
_symmetry.space_group_name_H-M   'P 1'
#
loop_
_entity.id
_entity.type
_entity.pdbx_description
1 polymer ?
#
loop_
_entity_poly.entity_id
_entity_poly.type
_entity_poly.pdbx_seq_one_letter_code
_entity_poly.pdbx_strand_id
1 'polypeptide(L)'
;MTRQHAGIALGLLVVAVVAQLPTVPAHFNDWADNGAYAYSAQVIRDGGMPYRDAWDHKPPLIAYLNALAFTVGGETYWALWGLRVISTWVTA
;
A
#
# COMPACT_ATOMS: atom_id res chain seq x y z
N MET A 1 -7.78 -21.28 -22.96
CA MET A 1 -7.74 -19.81 -22.75
C MET A 1 -7.35 -19.42 -21.33
N THR A 2 -7.88 -20.01 -20.26
CA THR A 2 -7.59 -19.62 -18.86
C THR A 2 -6.12 -19.70 -18.43
N ARG A 3 -5.37 -20.72 -18.89
CA ARG A 3 -3.95 -20.90 -18.51
C ARG A 3 -3.01 -19.81 -19.02
N GLN A 4 -3.25 -19.29 -20.23
CA GLN A 4 -2.42 -18.23 -20.82
C GLN A 4 -2.60 -16.91 -20.08
N HIS A 5 -3.86 -16.54 -19.78
CA HIS A 5 -4.16 -15.34 -18.99
C HIS A 5 -3.56 -15.43 -17.58
N ALA A 6 -3.64 -16.60 -16.93
CA ALA A 6 -3.01 -16.82 -15.63
C ALA A 6 -1.47 -16.66 -15.70
N GLY A 7 -0.83 -17.17 -16.75
CA GLY A 7 0.61 -17.00 -16.96
C GLY A 7 1.01 -15.54 -17.15
N ILE A 8 0.23 -14.78 -17.93
CA ILE A 8 0.46 -13.34 -18.14
C ILE A 8 0.29 -12.57 -16.83
N ALA A 9 -0.81 -12.81 -16.10
CA ALA A 9 -1.08 -12.14 -14.83
C ALA A 9 0.03 -12.40 -13.79
N LEU A 10 0.53 -13.64 -13.70
CA LEU A 10 1.65 -13.99 -12.84
C LEU A 10 2.95 -13.31 -13.29
N GLY A 11 3.20 -13.25 -14.60
CA GLY A 11 4.34 -12.52 -15.16
C GLY A 11 4.31 -11.04 -14.77
N LEU A 12 3.15 -10.38 -14.88
CA LEU A 12 2.98 -8.99 -14.48
C LEU A 12 3.17 -8.80 -12.97
N LEU A 13 2.74 -9.76 -12.14
CA LEU A 13 2.97 -9.71 -10.69
C LEU A 13 4.46 -9.75 -10.37
N VAL A 14 5.21 -10.63 -11.03
CA VAL A 14 6.67 -10.72 -10.87
C VAL A 14 7.32 -9.40 -11.27
N VAL A 15 6.92 -8.82 -12.40
CA VAL A 15 7.44 -7.51 -12.85
C VAL A 15 7.13 -6.41 -11.83
N ALA A 16 5.91 -6.36 -11.29
CA ALA A 16 5.52 -5.39 -10.26
C ALA A 16 6.35 -5.53 -8.98
N VAL A 17 6.61 -6.76 -8.52
CA VAL A 17 7.49 -7.02 -7.37
C VAL A 17 8.92 -6.56 -7.66
N VAL A 18 9.49 -6.96 -8.80
CA VAL A 18 10.87 -6.63 -9.18
C VAL A 18 11.07 -5.12 -9.30
N ALA A 19 10.12 -4.42 -9.91
CA ALA A 19 10.15 -2.97 -10.05
C ALA A 19 10.14 -2.22 -8.70
N GLN A 20 9.58 -2.83 -7.65
CA GLN A 20 9.46 -2.25 -6.31
C GLN A 20 10.57 -2.69 -5.34
N LEU A 21 11.51 -3.55 -5.75
CA LEU A 21 12.62 -3.98 -4.89
C LEU A 21 13.48 -2.82 -4.34
N PRO A 22 13.75 -1.74 -5.11
CA PRO A 22 14.51 -0.60 -4.58
C PRO A 22 13.77 0.17 -3.47
N THR A 23 12.46 0.00 -3.34
CA THR A 23 11.61 0.74 -2.38
C THR A 23 11.21 -0.10 -1.17
N VAL A 24 11.83 -1.26 -0.98
CA VAL A 24 11.52 -2.12 0.17
C VAL A 24 11.81 -1.38 1.49
N PRO A 25 10.98 -1.59 2.53
CA PRO A 25 11.14 -0.91 3.82
C PRO A 25 12.53 -1.06 4.47
N ALA A 26 13.26 -2.14 4.18
CA ALA A 26 14.60 -2.36 4.72
C ALA A 26 15.68 -1.41 4.16
N HIS A 27 15.42 -0.77 3.01
CA HIS A 27 16.39 0.07 2.31
C HIS A 27 15.93 1.51 2.10
N PHE A 28 14.63 1.78 2.29
CA PHE A 28 14.01 3.03 1.90
C PHE A 28 13.38 3.72 3.10
N ASN A 29 13.86 4.92 3.41
CA ASN A 29 13.57 5.63 4.66
C ASN A 29 12.90 6.99 4.41
N ASP A 30 11.82 6.99 3.64
CA ASP A 30 11.08 8.20 3.28
C ASP A 30 9.97 8.46 4.30
N TRP A 31 10.38 8.90 5.50
CA TRP A 31 9.51 9.08 6.66
C TRP A 31 8.46 10.17 6.51
N ALA A 32 8.70 11.18 5.66
CA ALA A 32 7.84 12.36 5.63
C ALA A 32 6.46 12.02 5.06
N ASP A 33 6.40 11.60 3.79
CA ASP A 33 5.12 11.27 3.14
C ASP A 33 4.58 9.92 3.61
N ASN A 34 5.42 8.88 3.68
CA ASN A 34 4.94 7.57 4.14
C ASN A 34 4.51 7.59 5.60
N GLY A 35 5.13 8.44 6.43
CA GLY A 35 4.73 8.62 7.83
C GLY A 35 3.35 9.27 7.96
N ALA A 36 3.05 10.29 7.16
CA ALA A 36 1.73 10.92 7.16
C ALA A 36 0.61 9.93 6.76
N TYR A 37 0.85 9.11 5.75
CA TYR A 37 -0.08 8.07 5.34
C TYR A 37 -0.21 6.94 6.36
N ALA A 38 0.91 6.51 6.95
CA ALA A 38 0.92 5.49 7.99
C ALA A 38 0.16 5.97 9.24
N TYR A 39 0.39 7.21 9.66
CA TYR A 39 -0.34 7.82 10.77
C TYR A 39 -1.85 7.89 10.49
N SER A 40 -2.24 8.37 9.30
CA SER A 40 -3.65 8.41 8.90
C SER A 40 -4.29 7.01 8.89
N ALA A 41 -3.53 5.99 8.46
CA ALA A 41 -3.96 4.61 8.47
C ALA A 41 -4.14 4.06 9.89
N GLN A 42 -3.23 4.37 10.82
CA GLN A 42 -3.35 4.03 12.24
C GLN A 42 -4.62 4.63 12.85
N VAL A 43 -4.82 5.95 12.65
CA VAL A 43 -6.01 6.65 13.15
C VAL A 43 -7.30 6.01 12.66
N ILE A 44 -7.39 5.69 11.36
CA ILE A 44 -8.60 5.07 10.78
C ILE A 44 -8.79 3.64 11.31
N ARG A 45 -7.70 2.85 11.39
CA ARG A 45 -7.75 1.48 11.91
C ARG A 45 -8.26 1.44 13.34
N ASP A 46 -7.87 2.43 14.15
CA ASP A 46 -8.25 2.55 15.56
C ASP A 46 -9.64 3.21 15.75
N GLY A 47 -10.41 3.41 14.67
CA GLY A 47 -11.79 3.88 14.71
C GLY A 47 -11.99 5.38 14.44
N GLY A 48 -10.92 6.10 14.11
CA GLY A 48 -10.96 7.50 13.69
C GLY A 48 -11.47 7.70 12.27
N MET A 49 -11.72 8.97 11.91
CA MET A 49 -12.22 9.38 10.60
C MET A 49 -11.20 10.27 9.86
N PRO A 50 -11.00 10.05 8.54
CA PRO A 50 -10.17 10.95 7.73
C PRO A 50 -10.76 12.36 7.72
N TYR A 51 -9.89 13.36 7.65
CA TYR A 51 -10.20 14.81 7.67
C TYR A 51 -10.85 15.34 8.96
N ARG A 52 -11.12 14.48 9.94
CA ARG A 52 -11.53 14.89 11.28
C ARG A 52 -10.43 14.61 12.29
N ASP A 53 -9.98 13.36 12.33
CA ASP A 53 -9.03 12.87 13.33
C ASP A 53 -7.60 12.74 12.74
N ALA A 54 -7.50 12.66 11.41
CA ALA A 54 -6.26 12.77 10.64
C ALA A 54 -6.48 13.59 9.37
N TRP A 55 -5.88 14.78 9.31
CA TRP A 55 -6.03 15.70 8.18
C TRP A 55 -4.95 15.50 7.11
N ASP A 56 -5.38 15.45 5.85
CA ASP A 56 -4.52 15.50 4.65
C ASP A 56 -5.26 16.31 3.56
N HIS A 57 -4.54 16.83 2.58
CA HIS A 57 -5.08 17.47 1.37
C HIS A 57 -5.39 16.47 0.25
N LYS A 58 -4.98 15.21 0.39
CA LYS A 58 -5.17 14.13 -0.59
C LYS A 58 -6.55 13.48 -0.45
N PRO A 59 -7.12 12.86 -1.51
CA PRO A 59 -8.40 12.14 -1.45
C PRO A 59 -8.41 10.99 -0.41
N PRO A 60 -9.57 10.61 0.15
CA PRO A 60 -9.60 9.78 1.36
C PRO A 60 -9.26 8.32 1.10
N LEU A 61 -9.43 7.87 -0.14
CA LEU A 61 -9.30 6.46 -0.51
C LEU A 61 -7.95 5.88 -0.12
N ILE A 62 -6.86 6.64 -0.27
CA ILE A 62 -5.51 6.17 0.09
C ILE A 62 -5.38 5.89 1.60
N ALA A 63 -6.01 6.72 2.44
CA ALA A 63 -5.98 6.53 3.89
C ALA A 63 -6.73 5.25 4.29
N TYR A 64 -7.89 4.98 3.66
CA TYR A 64 -8.64 3.74 3.89
C TYR A 64 -7.93 2.49 3.38
N LEU A 65 -7.31 2.54 2.20
CA LEU A 65 -6.55 1.41 1.67
C LEU A 65 -5.34 1.07 2.55
N ASN A 66 -4.63 2.09 3.04
CA ASN A 66 -3.52 1.89 3.97
C ASN A 66 -4.01 1.35 5.33
N ALA A 67 -5.15 1.82 5.84
CA ALA A 67 -5.76 1.27 7.05
C ALA A 67 -6.16 -0.21 6.87
N LEU A 68 -6.69 -0.57 5.71
CA LEU A 68 -6.97 -1.96 5.35
C LEU A 68 -5.68 -2.79 5.32
N ALA A 69 -4.61 -2.27 4.71
CA ALA A 69 -3.32 -2.94 4.70
C ALA A 69 -2.79 -3.17 6.12
N PHE A 70 -2.91 -2.19 7.03
CA PHE A 70 -2.56 -2.35 8.44
C PHE A 70 -3.45 -3.33 9.20
N THR A 71 -4.73 -3.41 8.84
CA THR A 71 -5.67 -4.37 9.43
C THR A 71 -5.30 -5.81 9.07
N VAL A 72 -4.87 -6.05 7.82
CA VAL A 72 -4.56 -7.40 7.32
C VAL A 72 -3.10 -7.81 7.57
N GLY A 73 -2.15 -6.90 7.38
CA GLY A 73 -0.71 -7.15 7.43
C GLY A 73 0.00 -6.61 8.68
N GLY A 74 -0.75 -6.04 9.63
CA GLY A 74 -0.22 -5.35 10.80
C GLY A 74 0.31 -3.94 10.49
N GLU A 75 0.56 -3.15 11.53
CA GLU A 75 1.11 -1.79 11.44
C GLU A 75 2.60 -1.81 11.08
N THR A 76 2.91 -2.18 9.84
CA THR A 76 4.27 -2.26 9.35
C THR A 76 4.38 -1.64 7.98
N TYR A 77 5.53 -1.03 7.68
CA TYR A 77 5.82 -0.56 6.33
C TYR A 77 5.82 -1.69 5.28
N TRP A 78 6.02 -2.95 5.70
CA TRP A 78 5.87 -4.12 4.83
C TRP A 78 4.43 -4.31 4.36
N ALA A 79 3.44 -4.07 5.22
CA ALA A 79 2.04 -4.10 4.84
C ALA A 79 1.70 -3.03 3.79
N LEU A 80 2.20 -1.80 3.98
CA LEU A 80 2.02 -0.71 2.99
C LEU A 80 2.76 -0.98 1.68
N TRP A 81 3.97 -1.53 1.75
CA TRP A 81 4.73 -1.92 0.56
C TRP A 81 4.02 -3.04 -0.22
N GLY A 82 3.44 -4.02 0.48
CA GLY A 82 2.62 -5.07 -0.14
C GLY A 82 1.40 -4.50 -0.88
N LEU A 83 0.68 -3.57 -0.26
CA LEU A 83 -0.41 -2.83 -0.92
C LEU A 83 0.08 -2.08 -2.15
N ARG A 84 1.26 -1.44 -2.07
CA ARG A 84 1.86 -0.73 -3.20
C ARG A 84 2.16 -1.68 -4.36
N VAL A 85 2.76 -2.84 -4.11
CA VAL A 85 2.98 -3.88 -5.13
C VAL A 85 1.68 -4.31 -5.79
N ILE A 86 0.64 -4.57 -4.99
CA ILE A 86 -0.68 -4.95 -5.50
C ILE A 86 -1.27 -3.82 -6.36
N SER A 87 -1.17 -2.57 -5.92
CA SER A 87 -1.68 -1.43 -6.68
C SER A 87 -0.97 -1.30 -8.03
N THR A 88 0.36 -1.43 -8.05
CA THR A 88 1.15 -1.43 -9.29
C THR A 88 0.72 -2.58 -10.21
N TRP A 89 0.56 -3.79 -9.67
CA TRP A 89 0.15 -4.96 -10.44
C TRP A 89 -1.24 -4.81 -11.07
N VAL A 90 -2.21 -4.26 -10.34
CA VAL A 90 -3.58 -4.05 -10.85
C VAL A 90 -3.61 -2.98 -11.95
N THR A 91 -2.68 -2.03 -11.93
CA THR A 91 -2.59 -0.95 -12.92
C THR A 91 -1.65 -1.23 -14.10
N ALA A 92 -0.91 -2.34 -14.07
CA ALA A 92 0.06 -2.74 -15.10
C ALA A 92 -0.61 -3.55 -16.22
#